data_AF-A0A7G9S8C5-F1
#
_entry.id   AF-A0A7G9S8C5-F1
#
_cell.length_a   1.000
_cell.length_b   1.000
_cell.length_c   1.000
_cell.angle_alpha   90.00
_cell.angle_beta   90.00
_cell.angle_gamma   90.00
#
_symmetry.space_group_name_H-M   'P 1'
#
loop_
_entity.id
_entity.type
_entity.pdbx_description
1 polymer ?
#
loop_
_entity_poly.entity_id
_entity_poly.type
_entity_poly.pdbx_seq_one_letter_code
_entity_poly.pdbx_strand_id
1 'polypeptide(L)'
;MMKKLIRNQEGAAAIEMAFALPILILFIYGIFQVGIAFQASAGMQNALGEGARLATLFPEPTNDEIVARINAKVFGTKVGQFGTPTVTNQCDSTGDNACPTGTVSKYKDLSVNFKMTPDFLFFKGPEINLTRTKRVYTAGRIT
;
A
#
# COMPACT_ATOMS: atom_id res chain seq x y z
N MET A 1 -62.73 7.36 0.05
CA MET A 1 -61.54 8.18 0.41
C MET A 1 -60.22 7.46 0.08
N MET A 2 -60.08 6.15 0.30
CA MET A 2 -58.85 5.38 0.00
C MET A 2 -58.38 5.35 -1.47
N LYS A 3 -59.27 5.53 -2.46
CA LYS A 3 -58.87 5.53 -3.89
C LYS A 3 -57.97 6.71 -4.31
N LYS A 4 -57.94 7.82 -3.56
CA LYS A 4 -57.05 8.96 -3.84
C LYS A 4 -55.61 8.74 -3.36
N LEU A 5 -55.42 7.95 -2.30
CA LEU A 5 -54.09 7.62 -1.77
C LEU A 5 -53.31 6.68 -2.71
N ILE A 6 -54.01 5.75 -3.38
CA ILE A 6 -53.40 4.77 -4.29
C ILE A 6 -52.99 5.41 -5.65
N ARG A 7 -53.60 6.54 -6.03
CA ARG A 7 -53.37 7.20 -7.33
C ARG A 7 -52.30 8.30 -7.29
N ASN A 8 -51.76 8.60 -6.12
CA ASN A 8 -50.71 9.62 -5.96
C ASN A 8 -49.33 8.98 -6.16
N GLN A 9 -48.77 9.15 -7.35
CA GLN A 9 -47.41 8.68 -7.70
C GLN A 9 -46.32 9.73 -7.43
N GLU A 10 -46.69 10.91 -6.94
CA GLU A 10 -45.75 12.01 -6.64
C GLU A 10 -44.67 11.62 -5.60
N GLY A 11 -44.92 10.60 -4.78
CA GLY A 11 -43.96 10.07 -3.81
C GLY A 11 -43.12 8.88 -4.29
N ALA A 12 -43.42 8.30 -5.47
CA ALA A 12 -42.71 7.12 -5.96
C ALA A 12 -41.23 7.41 -6.22
N ALA A 13 -40.94 8.55 -6.87
CA ALA A 13 -39.58 9.01 -7.13
C ALA A 13 -38.78 9.26 -5.83
N ALA A 14 -39.44 9.74 -4.76
CA ALA A 14 -38.80 9.94 -3.46
C ALA A 14 -38.39 8.60 -2.82
N ILE A 15 -39.23 7.57 -2.95
CA ILE A 15 -38.96 6.22 -2.44
C ILE A 15 -37.83 5.57 -3.25
N GLU A 16 -37.83 5.70 -4.58
CA GLU A 16 -36.76 5.19 -5.44
C GLU A 16 -35.40 5.82 -5.07
N MET A 17 -35.37 7.14 -4.86
CA MET A 17 -34.16 7.83 -4.41
C MET A 17 -33.72 7.41 -3.00
N ALA A 18 -34.64 7.09 -2.09
CA ALA A 18 -34.30 6.62 -0.75
C ALA A 18 -33.51 5.30 -0.77
N PHE A 19 -33.74 4.44 -1.77
CA PHE A 19 -32.96 3.22 -1.97
C PHE A 19 -31.72 3.41 -2.82
N ALA A 20 -31.75 4.28 -3.84
CA ALA A 20 -30.60 4.53 -4.71
C ALA A 20 -29.48 5.31 -4.01
N LEU A 21 -29.82 6.33 -3.20
CA LEU A 21 -28.86 7.16 -2.47
C LEU A 21 -27.86 6.39 -1.60
N PRO A 22 -28.27 5.48 -0.69
CA PRO A 22 -27.32 4.77 0.16
C PRO A 22 -26.34 3.92 -0.67
N ILE A 23 -26.80 3.29 -1.75
CA ILE A 23 -25.95 2.52 -2.67
C ILE A 23 -24.96 3.47 -3.37
N LEU A 24 -25.42 4.61 -3.87
CA LEU A 24 -24.57 5.61 -4.52
C LEU A 24 -23.48 6.14 -3.56
N ILE A 25 -23.84 6.46 -2.32
CA ILE A 25 -22.88 6.93 -1.30
C ILE A 25 -21.82 5.86 -1.02
N LEU A 26 -22.23 4.60 -0.89
CA LEU A 26 -21.30 3.48 -0.70
C LEU A 26 -20.32 3.35 -1.87
N PHE A 27 -20.80 3.50 -3.11
CA PHE A 27 -19.95 3.47 -4.30
C PHE A 27 -18.95 4.63 -4.31
N ILE A 28 -19.40 5.86 -4.02
CA ILE A 28 -18.54 7.04 -3.95
C ILE A 28 -17.42 6.85 -2.91
N TYR A 29 -17.78 6.39 -1.70
CA TYR A 29 -16.80 6.09 -0.67
C TYR A 29 -15.86 4.95 -1.08
N GLY A 30 -16.38 3.90 -1.71
CA GLY A 30 -15.58 2.81 -2.25
C GLY A 30 -14.50 3.29 -3.21
N ILE A 31 -14.84 4.22 -4.12
CA ILE A 31 -13.87 4.82 -5.05
C ILE A 31 -12.75 5.53 -4.29
N PHE A 32 -13.08 6.32 -3.26
CA PHE A 32 -12.06 7.00 -2.45
C PHE A 32 -11.15 6.01 -1.71
N GLN A 33 -11.71 4.93 -1.16
CA GLN A 33 -10.91 3.91 -0.47
C GLN A 33 -9.92 3.23 -1.42
N VAL A 34 -10.36 2.90 -2.63
CA VAL A 34 -9.48 2.34 -3.67
C VAL A 34 -8.40 3.37 -4.07
N GLY A 35 -8.77 4.64 -4.25
CA GLY A 35 -7.81 5.71 -4.54
C GLY A 35 -6.70 5.84 -3.49
N ILE A 36 -7.04 5.73 -2.21
CA ILE A 36 -6.07 5.73 -1.10
C ILE A 36 -5.12 4.53 -1.19
N ALA A 37 -5.63 3.33 -1.45
CA ALA A 37 -4.79 2.14 -1.64
C ALA A 37 -3.79 2.32 -2.80
N PHE A 38 -4.24 2.87 -3.92
CA PHE A 38 -3.37 3.16 -5.07
C PHE A 38 -2.31 4.21 -4.73
N GLN A 39 -2.69 5.27 -4.02
CA GLN A 39 -1.73 6.29 -3.57
C GLN A 39 -0.65 5.68 -2.66
N ALA A 40 -1.03 4.85 -1.69
CA ALA A 40 -0.08 4.15 -0.83
C ALA A 40 0.83 3.21 -1.63
N SER A 41 0.28 2.48 -2.61
CA SER A 41 1.09 1.64 -3.52
C SER A 41 2.11 2.45 -4.31
N ALA A 42 1.75 3.63 -4.82
CA ALA A 42 2.68 4.52 -5.50
C ALA A 42 3.77 5.06 -4.54
N GLY A 43 3.39 5.42 -3.31
CA GLY A 43 4.32 5.82 -2.25
C GLY A 43 5.34 4.74 -1.90
N MET A 44 4.89 3.48 -1.76
CA MET A 44 5.78 2.34 -1.54
C MET A 44 6.77 2.15 -2.70
N GLN A 45 6.29 2.22 -3.94
CA GLN A 45 7.16 2.04 -5.12
C GLN A 45 8.23 3.13 -5.21
N ASN A 46 7.86 4.39 -4.98
CA ASN A 46 8.80 5.51 -4.96
C ASN A 46 9.86 5.32 -3.86
N ALA A 47 9.44 4.96 -2.65
CA ALA A 47 10.35 4.76 -1.53
C ALA A 47 11.29 3.58 -1.74
N LEU A 48 10.78 2.45 -2.23
CA LEU A 48 11.59 1.30 -2.64
C LEU A 48 12.55 1.66 -3.76
N GLY A 49 12.15 2.54 -4.68
CA GLY A 49 13.01 3.09 -5.73
C GLY A 49 14.22 3.83 -5.17
N GLU A 50 13.99 4.74 -4.23
CA GLU A 50 15.07 5.51 -3.62
C GLU A 50 15.94 4.67 -2.67
N GLY A 51 15.35 3.72 -1.93
CA GLY A 51 16.10 2.73 -1.16
C GLY A 51 16.99 1.85 -2.04
N ALA A 52 16.47 1.44 -3.21
CA ALA A 52 17.25 0.69 -4.19
C ALA A 52 18.43 1.48 -4.74
N ARG A 53 18.21 2.75 -5.09
CA ARG A 53 19.28 3.64 -5.59
C ARG A 53 20.38 3.82 -4.55
N LEU A 54 20.01 3.95 -3.28
CA LEU A 54 20.98 4.02 -2.18
C LEU A 54 21.74 2.69 -2.04
N ALA A 55 21.05 1.55 -2.08
CA ALA A 55 21.65 0.23 -1.92
C ALA A 55 22.70 -0.15 -2.99
N THR A 56 22.72 0.54 -4.14
CA THR A 56 23.72 0.33 -5.20
C THR A 56 24.97 1.20 -5.07
N LEU A 57 25.00 2.15 -4.13
CA LEU A 57 26.16 3.04 -3.97
C LEU A 57 27.36 2.33 -3.34
N PHE A 58 28.55 2.83 -3.65
CA PHE A 58 29.80 2.46 -2.99
C PHE A 58 30.35 3.67 -2.22
N PRO A 59 30.80 3.53 -0.96
CA PRO A 59 30.75 2.31 -0.14
C PRO A 59 29.31 1.85 0.12
N GLU A 60 29.13 0.53 0.30
CA GLU A 60 27.80 -0.07 0.49
C GLU A 60 27.17 0.47 1.78
N PRO A 61 25.97 1.09 1.71
CA PRO A 61 25.28 1.57 2.89
C PRO A 61 24.75 0.42 3.73
N THR A 62 24.66 0.64 5.02
CA THR A 62 24.07 -0.30 5.98
C THR A 62 22.58 -0.49 5.72
N ASN A 63 22.04 -1.62 6.16
CA ASN A 63 20.61 -1.90 6.02
C ASN A 63 19.75 -0.86 6.75
N ASP A 64 20.22 -0.34 7.89
CA ASP A 64 19.51 0.69 8.66
C ASP A 64 19.44 2.02 7.90
N GLU A 65 20.50 2.42 7.19
CA GLU A 65 20.48 3.60 6.33
C GLU A 65 19.49 3.46 5.17
N ILE A 66 19.41 2.26 4.57
CA ILE A 66 18.44 1.96 3.52
C ILE A 66 17.01 2.01 4.08
N VAL A 67 16.76 1.42 5.25
CA VAL A 67 15.45 1.47 5.92
C VAL A 67 15.07 2.91 6.26
N ALA A 68 16.00 3.69 6.81
CA ALA A 68 15.79 5.10 7.13
C ALA A 68 15.46 5.90 5.87
N ARG A 69 16.15 5.62 4.75
CA ARG A 69 15.88 6.27 3.47
C ARG A 69 14.51 5.92 2.91
N ILE A 70 14.09 4.65 2.99
CA ILE A 70 12.75 4.22 2.57
C ILE A 70 11.70 4.91 3.42
N ASN A 71 11.82 4.89 4.76
CA ASN A 71 10.89 5.55 5.67
C ASN A 71 10.77 7.06 5.41
N ALA A 72 11.88 7.74 5.09
CA ALA A 72 11.88 9.16 4.77
C ALA A 72 11.23 9.50 3.41
N LYS A 73 10.98 8.50 2.56
CA LYS A 73 10.48 8.68 1.19
C LYS A 73 9.14 8.00 0.92
N VAL A 74 8.66 7.17 1.83
CA VAL A 74 7.28 6.69 1.85
C VAL A 74 6.35 7.88 2.08
N PHE A 75 5.28 7.92 1.30
CA PHE A 75 4.21 8.89 1.47
C PHE A 75 2.85 8.20 1.29
N GLY A 76 1.82 8.79 1.88
CA GLY A 76 0.45 8.30 1.81
C GLY A 76 -0.46 9.07 2.76
N THR A 77 -1.76 8.79 2.72
CA THR A 77 -2.73 9.36 3.67
C THR A 77 -2.68 8.64 5.03
N LYS A 78 -3.20 9.30 6.08
CA LYS A 78 -3.29 8.74 7.45
C LYS A 78 -4.41 7.71 7.62
N VAL A 79 -5.10 7.33 6.55
CA VAL A 79 -6.21 6.36 6.58
C VAL A 79 -5.70 4.92 6.74
N GLY A 80 -4.43 4.67 6.41
CA GLY A 80 -3.74 3.43 6.72
C GLY A 80 -2.38 3.68 7.37
N GLN A 81 -1.66 2.59 7.63
CA GLN A 81 -0.35 2.62 8.28
C GLN A 81 0.67 1.84 7.47
N PHE A 82 1.84 2.44 7.29
CA PHE A 82 3.01 1.75 6.75
C PHE A 82 3.67 0.95 7.88
N GLY A 83 3.98 -0.31 7.59
CA GLY A 83 4.84 -1.11 8.45
C GLY A 83 6.29 -0.67 8.33
N THR A 84 7.13 -1.11 9.27
CA THR A 84 8.57 -0.92 9.19
C THR A 84 9.13 -1.63 7.96
N PRO A 85 9.83 -0.93 7.05
CA PRO A 85 10.49 -1.56 5.91
C PRO A 85 11.50 -2.59 6.37
N THR A 86 11.63 -3.67 5.60
CA THR A 86 12.62 -4.72 5.87
C THR A 86 13.60 -4.81 4.71
N VAL A 87 14.88 -4.98 5.03
CA VAL A 87 15.96 -5.17 4.06
C VAL A 87 16.63 -6.50 4.37
N THR A 88 16.48 -7.44 3.45
CA THR A 88 17.06 -8.77 3.60
C THR A 88 18.24 -8.93 2.65
N ASN A 89 19.40 -9.26 3.21
CA ASN A 89 20.63 -9.51 2.45
C ASN A 89 20.66 -10.96 1.98
N GLN A 90 20.84 -11.17 0.67
CA GLN A 90 20.81 -12.48 0.05
C GLN A 90 22.14 -12.79 -0.64
N CYS A 91 22.63 -14.00 -0.41
CA CYS A 91 23.98 -14.43 -0.81
C CYS A 91 23.99 -15.39 -2.00
N ASP A 92 22.87 -16.08 -2.26
CA ASP A 92 22.72 -17.00 -3.39
C ASP A 92 21.80 -16.41 -4.47
N SER A 93 21.80 -16.98 -5.67
CA SER A 93 20.91 -16.56 -6.76
C SER A 93 19.47 -17.08 -6.60
N THR A 94 19.20 -17.87 -5.57
CA THR A 94 17.97 -18.67 -5.40
C THR A 94 16.96 -17.97 -4.47
N GLY A 95 17.41 -17.11 -3.55
CA GLY A 95 16.58 -16.30 -2.66
C GLY A 95 16.36 -16.90 -1.27
N ASP A 96 16.99 -18.04 -0.99
CA ASP A 96 16.64 -18.87 0.16
C ASP A 96 17.65 -18.76 1.31
N ASN A 97 18.82 -18.14 1.11
CA ASN A 97 19.87 -18.07 2.11
C ASN A 97 20.26 -16.62 2.45
N ALA A 98 19.78 -16.18 3.62
CA ALA A 98 20.23 -14.95 4.26
C ALA A 98 21.75 -14.95 4.44
N CYS A 99 22.40 -13.84 4.13
CA CYS A 99 23.86 -13.74 4.25
C CYS A 99 24.34 -13.85 5.71
N PRO A 100 25.34 -14.70 5.99
CA PRO A 100 26.09 -14.64 7.24
C PRO A 100 26.77 -13.27 7.41
N THR A 101 26.99 -12.86 8.65
CA THR A 101 27.63 -11.58 8.99
C THR A 101 29.03 -11.52 8.37
N GLY A 102 29.31 -10.49 7.56
CA GLY A 102 30.61 -10.30 6.90
C GLY A 102 30.72 -10.88 5.48
N THR A 103 29.67 -11.51 4.94
CA THR A 103 29.62 -11.91 3.52
C THR A 103 29.09 -10.78 2.63
N VAL A 104 29.70 -10.59 1.46
CA VAL A 104 29.21 -9.65 0.45
C VAL A 104 27.90 -10.18 -0.11
N SER A 105 26.83 -9.40 0.07
CA SER A 105 25.51 -9.74 -0.49
C SER A 105 25.56 -9.62 -2.01
N LYS A 106 24.89 -10.51 -2.75
CA LYS A 106 24.75 -10.38 -4.22
C LYS A 106 23.58 -9.49 -4.61
N TYR A 107 22.52 -9.55 -3.82
CA TYR A 107 21.39 -8.65 -3.92
C TYR A 107 20.72 -8.49 -2.55
N LYS A 108 19.90 -7.46 -2.45
CA LYS A 108 19.06 -7.17 -1.31
C LYS A 108 17.60 -7.15 -1.76
N ASP A 109 16.74 -7.77 -0.95
CA ASP A 109 15.29 -7.66 -1.12
C ASP A 109 14.76 -6.62 -0.16
N LEU A 110 14.21 -5.55 -0.72
CA LEU A 110 13.58 -4.45 0.00
C LEU A 110 12.07 -4.72 0.06
N SER A 111 11.47 -4.64 1.23
CA SER A 111 10.02 -4.80 1.39
C SER A 111 9.41 -3.65 2.16
N VAL A 112 8.23 -3.20 1.73
CA VAL A 112 7.36 -2.29 2.46
C VAL A 112 5.97 -2.90 2.51
N ASN A 113 5.34 -2.81 3.68
CA ASN A 113 3.96 -3.21 3.90
C ASN A 113 3.11 -1.99 4.20
N PHE A 114 1.87 -2.00 3.73
CA PHE A 114 0.86 -1.02 4.08
C PHE A 114 -0.43 -1.72 4.46
N LYS A 115 -0.98 -1.33 5.62
CA LYS A 115 -2.24 -1.85 6.15
C LYS A 115 -3.29 -0.77 6.15
N MET A 116 -4.50 -1.10 5.70
CA MET A 116 -5.65 -0.20 5.86
C MET A 116 -6.95 -0.97 6.08
N THR A 117 -7.87 -0.36 6.80
CA THR A 117 -9.23 -0.87 6.99
C THR A 117 -10.20 0.14 6.37
N PRO A 118 -10.79 -0.13 5.19
CA PRO A 118 -11.71 0.79 4.54
C PRO A 118 -12.90 1.13 5.44
N ASP A 119 -13.33 2.38 5.41
CA ASP A 119 -14.50 2.86 6.14
C ASP A 119 -15.61 3.29 5.17
N PHE A 120 -16.77 2.66 5.30
CA PHE A 120 -17.97 2.92 4.49
C PHE A 120 -19.07 3.65 5.28
N LEU A 121 -18.67 4.45 6.29
CA LEU A 121 -19.50 5.20 7.24
C LEU A 121 -20.29 4.32 8.21
N PHE A 122 -21.05 3.37 7.67
CA PHE A 122 -21.96 2.52 8.44
C PHE A 122 -21.33 1.18 8.84
N PHE A 123 -20.24 0.80 8.20
CA PHE A 123 -19.49 -0.40 8.51
C PHE A 123 -18.02 -0.25 8.07
N LYS A 124 -17.16 -1.04 8.71
CA LYS A 124 -15.76 -1.18 8.33
C LYS A 124 -15.61 -2.36 7.39
N GLY A 125 -14.84 -2.17 6.32
CA GLY A 125 -14.43 -3.26 5.43
C GLY A 125 -13.41 -4.18 6.10
N PRO A 126 -13.07 -5.30 5.44
CA PRO A 126 -11.96 -6.15 5.90
C PRO A 126 -10.62 -5.40 5.83
N GLU A 127 -9.66 -5.82 6.67
CA GLU A 127 -8.29 -5.31 6.57
C GLU A 127 -7.67 -5.70 5.23
N ILE A 128 -7.07 -4.72 4.56
CA ILE A 128 -6.33 -4.90 3.33
C ILE A 128 -4.85 -4.68 3.64
N ASN A 129 -4.05 -5.71 3.36
CA ASN A 129 -2.60 -5.69 3.52
C ASN A 129 -1.93 -5.68 2.14
N LEU A 130 -1.19 -4.62 1.84
CA LEU A 130 -0.48 -4.44 0.58
C LEU A 130 1.01 -4.53 0.84
N THR A 131 1.63 -5.59 0.32
CA THR A 131 3.08 -5.74 0.35
C THR A 131 3.67 -5.42 -1.02
N ARG A 132 4.77 -4.68 -1.03
CA ARG A 132 5.59 -4.45 -2.22
C ARG A 132 7.02 -4.85 -1.91
N THR A 133 7.59 -5.64 -2.79
CA THR A 133 8.99 -6.06 -2.72
C THR A 133 9.75 -5.56 -3.94
N LYS A 134 11.03 -5.25 -3.76
CA LYS A 134 11.93 -4.88 -4.84
C LYS A 134 13.30 -5.49 -4.59
N ARG A 135 13.79 -6.27 -5.56
CA ARG A 135 15.13 -6.84 -5.56
C ARG A 135 16.13 -5.86 -6.16
N VAL A 136 17.29 -5.73 -5.52
CA VAL A 136 18.35 -4.80 -5.91
C VAL A 136 19.69 -5.51 -5.85
N TYR A 137 20.39 -5.58 -6.98
CA TYR A 137 21.74 -6.14 -7.03
C TYR A 137 22.75 -5.14 -6.49
N THR A 138 23.60 -5.59 -5.58
CA THR A 138 24.68 -4.77 -5.02
C THR A 138 25.78 -4.60 -6.07
N ALA A 139 26.49 -3.46 -6.02
CA ALA A 139 27.67 -3.28 -6.84
C ALA A 139 28.75 -4.26 -6.35
N GLY A 140 29.09 -5.25 -7.18
CA GLY A 140 30.12 -6.23 -6.85
C GLY A 140 31.43 -5.55 -6.49
N ARG A 141 32.05 -5.98 -5.38
CA ARG A 141 33.32 -5.44 -4.92
C ARG A 141 34.43 -5.90 -5.89
N ILE A 142 34.94 -4.99 -6.72
CA ILE A 142 36.13 -5.26 -7.52
C ILE A 142 37.30 -5.33 -6.53
N THR A 143 37.81 -6.54 -6.31
CA THR A 143 38.96 -6.79 -5.44
C THR A 143 40.15 -7.13 -6.32
#